data_AF-A0A7S1F889-F1
#
_entry.id   AF-A0A7S1F889-F1
#
_cell.length_a   1.000
_cell.length_b   1.000
_cell.length_c   1.000
_cell.angle_alpha   90.00
_cell.angle_beta   90.00
_cell.angle_gamma   90.00
#
_symmetry.space_group_name_H-M   'P 1'
#
loop_
_entity.id
_entity.type
_entity.pdbx_description
1 polymer ?
#
loop_
_entity_poly.entity_id
_entity_poly.type
_entity_poly.pdbx_seq_one_letter_code
_entity_poly.pdbx_strand_id
1 'polypeptide(L)'
;EMVSARSVDQLHGDTWCLELRVQKKTGGRPNAPCASSWREVHQPQGQSPTPRSSCVFGARDSSCAVLHGGLCEAGVMDDVWMLSKEQWVHLETVGSPARAHHCGAVC
;
A
#
# COMPACT_ATOMS: atom_id res chain seq x y z
N GLU A 1 -6.91 -25.87 -10.11
CA GLU A 1 -5.91 -25.59 -9.07
C GLU A 1 -6.64 -25.20 -7.79
N MET A 2 -6.30 -25.80 -6.66
CA MET A 2 -6.93 -25.47 -5.38
C MET A 2 -6.31 -24.18 -4.85
N VAL A 3 -7.11 -23.13 -4.72
CA VAL A 3 -6.75 -21.94 -3.94
C VAL A 3 -6.65 -22.38 -2.49
N SER A 4 -5.42 -22.46 -1.97
CA SER A 4 -5.19 -22.70 -0.54
C SER A 4 -5.90 -21.60 0.25
N ALA A 5 -6.84 -21.99 1.11
CA ALA A 5 -7.56 -21.06 1.96
C ALA A 5 -6.55 -20.39 2.92
N ARG A 6 -6.29 -19.09 2.73
CA ARG A 6 -5.43 -18.31 3.63
C ARG A 6 -6.06 -18.29 5.02
N SER A 7 -5.25 -18.57 6.06
CA SER A 7 -5.70 -18.56 7.46
C SER A 7 -6.18 -17.17 7.86
N VAL A 8 -7.33 -17.09 8.52
CA VAL A 8 -7.93 -15.80 8.98
C VAL A 8 -7.10 -15.10 10.06
N ASP A 9 -6.18 -15.80 10.71
CA ASP A 9 -5.32 -15.28 11.77
C ASP A 9 -3.98 -14.74 11.25
N GLN A 10 -3.73 -14.81 9.94
CA GLN A 10 -2.49 -14.33 9.36
C GLN A 10 -2.63 -12.86 8.93
N LEU A 11 -1.79 -11.98 9.50
CA LEU A 11 -1.60 -10.65 8.91
C LEU A 11 -1.08 -10.82 7.48
N HIS A 12 -1.87 -10.35 6.51
CA HIS A 12 -1.52 -10.48 5.11
C HIS A 12 -0.53 -9.37 4.73
N GLY A 13 0.67 -9.76 4.29
CA GLY A 13 1.69 -8.87 3.69
C GLY A 13 1.50 -8.68 2.20
N ASP A 14 0.26 -8.81 1.72
CA ASP A 14 -0.10 -8.65 0.34
C ASP A 14 -0.24 -7.17 -0.03
N THR A 15 -0.14 -6.90 -1.33
CA THR A 15 -0.31 -5.56 -1.89
C THR A 15 -1.35 -5.65 -2.97
N TRP A 16 -2.34 -4.76 -2.94
CA TRP A 16 -3.45 -4.76 -3.87
C TRP A 16 -3.51 -3.42 -4.60
N CYS A 17 -3.70 -3.48 -5.92
CA CYS A 17 -3.88 -2.31 -6.77
C CYS A 17 -5.35 -2.18 -7.18
N LEU A 18 -5.91 -0.97 -7.03
CA LEU A 18 -7.24 -0.65 -7.52
C LEU A 18 -7.15 -0.12 -8.94
N GLU A 19 -7.68 -0.89 -9.89
CA GLU A 19 -7.80 -0.47 -11.28
C GLU A 19 -9.14 0.23 -11.49
N LEU A 20 -9.09 1.51 -11.86
CA LEU A 20 -10.27 2.31 -12.20
C LEU A 20 -10.39 2.39 -13.72
N ARG A 21 -11.48 1.85 -14.28
CA ARG A 21 -11.76 1.97 -15.72
C ARG A 21 -12.65 3.18 -15.95
N VAL A 22 -12.20 4.18 -16.71
CA VAL A 22 -13.08 5.27 -17.12
C VAL A 22 -13.90 4.85 -18.34
N GLN A 23 -15.22 4.81 -18.21
CA GLN A 23 -16.10 4.61 -19.37
C GLN A 23 -16.13 5.90 -20.20
N LYS A 24 -15.80 5.82 -21.49
CA LYS A 24 -15.99 6.94 -22.42
C LYS A 24 -17.49 7.15 -22.64
N LYS A 25 -17.95 8.38 -22.43
CA LYS A 25 -19.34 8.78 -22.51
C LYS A 25 -19.85 8.76 -23.97
N THR A 26 -20.88 7.98 -24.28
CA THR A 26 -21.72 8.16 -25.47
C THR A 26 -23.07 8.74 -25.04
N GLY A 27 -23.18 10.08 -25.04
CA GLY A 27 -24.45 10.84 -24.96
C GLY A 27 -25.27 10.77 -23.65
N GLY A 28 -25.27 11.86 -22.86
CA GLY A 28 -26.33 12.17 -21.86
C GLY A 28 -26.11 11.73 -20.39
N ARG A 29 -26.20 12.70 -19.46
CA ARG A 29 -26.07 12.72 -17.97
C ARG A 29 -24.81 12.09 -17.32
N PRO A 30 -24.02 12.85 -16.52
CA PRO A 30 -22.81 12.34 -15.87
C PRO A 30 -23.06 11.72 -14.48
N ASN A 31 -22.12 10.84 -14.09
CA ASN A 31 -21.81 10.32 -12.76
C ASN A 31 -22.49 8.99 -12.35
N ALA A 32 -22.01 7.89 -12.91
CA ALA A 32 -21.90 6.63 -12.18
C ALA A 32 -20.44 6.16 -12.26
N PRO A 33 -19.74 5.91 -11.14
CA PRO A 33 -18.38 5.40 -11.17
C PRO A 33 -18.37 4.05 -11.90
N CYS A 34 -17.53 4.06 -12.91
CA CYS A 34 -17.25 3.04 -13.89
C CYS A 34 -16.40 1.93 -13.27
N ALA A 35 -16.73 0.68 -13.60
CA ALA A 35 -16.27 -0.54 -12.93
C ALA A 35 -14.83 -0.48 -12.40
N SER A 36 -14.67 -0.77 -11.11
CA SER A 36 -13.38 -0.89 -10.43
C SER A 36 -13.06 -2.36 -10.15
N SER A 37 -11.81 -2.76 -10.35
CA SER A 37 -11.34 -4.10 -9.99
C SER A 37 -10.09 -4.01 -9.13
N TRP A 38 -10.03 -4.86 -8.11
CA TRP A 38 -8.82 -5.06 -7.33
C TRP A 38 -7.98 -6.17 -7.96
N ARG A 39 -6.67 -5.96 -8.04
CA ARG A 39 -5.71 -6.96 -8.51
C ARG A 39 -4.58 -7.09 -7.50
N GLU A 40 -4.24 -8.33 -7.16
CA GLU A 40 -3.08 -8.61 -6.31
C GLU A 40 -1.78 -8.28 -7.07
N VAL A 41 -0.88 -7.57 -6.40
CA VAL A 41 0.47 -7.26 -6.86
C VAL A 41 1.40 -8.25 -6.18
N HIS A 42 1.96 -9.17 -6.97
CA HIS A 42 2.90 -10.16 -6.47
C HIS A 42 4.24 -9.47 -6.13
N GLN A 43 4.61 -9.53 -4.86
CA GLN A 43 5.91 -9.06 -4.38
C GLN A 43 6.84 -10.26 -4.20
N PRO A 44 8.15 -10.12 -4.48
CA PRO A 44 9.12 -11.11 -4.04
C PRO A 44 9.06 -11.25 -2.51
N GLN A 45 9.13 -12.48 -2.01
CA GLN A 45 9.02 -12.75 -0.58
C GLN A 45 10.10 -11.97 0.21
N GLY A 46 9.69 -11.29 1.28
CA GLY A 46 10.58 -10.50 2.12
C GLY A 46 10.99 -9.14 1.54
N GLN A 47 10.47 -8.75 0.37
CA GLN A 47 10.74 -7.43 -0.24
C GLN A 47 9.57 -6.46 -0.06
N SER A 48 8.73 -6.64 0.96
CA SER A 48 7.63 -5.74 1.30
C SER A 48 7.69 -5.34 2.78
N PRO A 49 7.10 -4.18 3.16
CA PRO A 49 6.98 -3.81 4.55
C PRO A 49 6.23 -4.88 5.34
N THR A 50 6.70 -5.16 6.56
CA THR A 50 5.95 -5.96 7.53
C THR A 50 4.51 -5.45 7.63
N PRO A 51 3.48 -6.33 7.63
CA PRO A 51 2.10 -5.93 7.83
C PRO A 51 1.94 -5.04 9.07
N ARG A 52 1.26 -3.91 8.91
CA ARG A 52 1.15 -2.89 9.96
C ARG A 52 -0.07 -2.01 9.79
N SER A 53 -0.48 -1.39 10.89
CA SER A 53 -1.51 -0.34 10.91
C SER A 53 -0.90 0.99 11.32
N SER A 54 -1.69 2.07 11.27
CA SER A 54 -1.31 3.36 11.86
C SER A 54 0.00 3.95 11.31
N CYS A 55 0.40 3.54 10.09
CA CYS A 55 1.55 4.09 9.37
C CYS A 55 1.13 5.34 8.58
N VAL A 56 2.13 6.09 8.12
CA VAL A 56 1.92 7.17 7.16
C VAL A 56 2.18 6.64 5.77
N PHE A 57 1.27 6.91 4.83
CA PHE A 57 1.46 6.63 3.41
C PHE A 57 1.20 7.90 2.60
N GLY A 58 2.23 8.44 1.96
CA GLY A 58 2.18 9.68 1.18
C GLY A 58 2.62 9.46 -0.26
N ALA A 59 1.85 9.97 -1.22
CA ALA A 59 2.21 9.91 -2.64
C ALA A 59 3.10 11.10 -3.00
N ARG A 60 4.29 10.83 -3.56
CA ARG A 60 5.17 11.87 -4.11
C ARG A 60 4.72 12.29 -5.51
N ASP A 61 4.32 11.32 -6.32
CA ASP A 61 3.80 11.51 -7.68
C ASP A 61 2.88 10.33 -8.06
N SER A 62 2.43 10.28 -9.32
CA SER A 62 1.52 9.22 -9.80
C SER A 62 2.11 7.81 -9.81
N SER A 63 3.43 7.67 -9.62
CA SER A 63 4.16 6.41 -9.74
C SER A 63 4.94 6.03 -8.48
N CYS A 64 4.98 6.92 -7.49
CA CYS A 64 5.82 6.80 -6.31
C CYS A 64 5.07 7.23 -5.05
N ALA A 65 5.09 6.36 -4.04
CA ALA A 65 4.58 6.64 -2.70
C ALA A 65 5.55 6.14 -1.63
N VAL A 66 5.52 6.76 -0.46
CA VAL A 66 6.39 6.44 0.68
C VAL A 66 5.51 6.03 1.85
N LEU A 67 5.87 4.89 2.44
CA LEU A 67 5.39 4.40 3.73
C LEU A 67 6.44 4.69 4.79
N HIS A 68 6.02 5.21 5.95
CA HIS A 68 6.90 5.35 7.11
C HIS A 68 6.19 4.91 8.40
N GLY A 69 6.93 4.17 9.22
CA GLY A 69 6.54 3.77 10.56
C GLY A 69 5.29 2.90 10.60
N GLY A 70 4.46 3.09 11.62
CA GLY A 70 3.28 2.27 11.92
C GLY A 70 3.51 1.30 13.09
N LEU A 71 2.48 0.54 13.40
CA LEU A 71 2.44 -0.43 14.49
C LEU A 71 2.21 -1.83 13.92
N CYS A 72 3.10 -2.77 14.26
CA CYS A 72 2.96 -4.20 14.00
C CYS A 72 3.17 -4.99 15.30
N GLU A 73 3.16 -6.33 15.23
CA GLU A 73 3.39 -7.21 16.39
C GLU A 73 4.75 -6.97 17.07
N ALA A 74 5.77 -6.55 16.32
CA ALA A 74 7.08 -6.21 16.86
C ALA A 74 7.15 -4.81 17.52
N GLY A 75 6.05 -4.04 17.49
CA GLY A 75 5.95 -2.70 18.05
C GLY A 75 5.90 -1.59 17.00
N VAL A 76 6.31 -0.38 17.42
CA VAL A 76 6.32 0.81 16.56
C VAL A 76 7.55 0.76 15.66
N MET A 77 7.31 0.94 14.36
CA MET A 77 8.34 0.86 13.34
C MET A 77 8.95 2.22 13.06
N ASP A 78 10.23 2.24 12.70
CA ASP A 78 11.03 3.41 12.30
C ASP A 78 11.52 3.33 10.84
N ASP A 79 11.19 2.25 10.15
CA ASP A 79 11.59 2.01 8.77
C ASP A 79 10.79 2.85 7.77
N VAL A 80 11.43 3.04 6.60
CA VAL A 80 10.85 3.74 5.46
C VAL A 80 10.85 2.80 4.26
N TRP A 81 9.71 2.71 3.59
CA TRP A 81 9.54 1.93 2.38
C TRP A 81 9.00 2.82 1.26
N MET A 82 9.52 2.64 0.05
CA MET A 82 9.01 3.28 -1.15
C MET A 82 8.29 2.26 -2.01
N LEU A 83 7.08 2.59 -2.45
CA LEU A 83 6.37 1.87 -3.50
C LEU A 83 6.63 2.60 -4.82
N SER A 84 7.32 1.95 -5.76
CA SER A 84 7.56 2.48 -7.10
C SER A 84 7.28 1.42 -8.15
N LYS A 85 6.48 1.75 -9.17
CA LYS A 85 6.10 0.80 -10.24
C LYS A 85 5.58 -0.54 -9.69
N GLU A 86 4.74 -0.46 -8.66
CA GLU A 86 4.17 -1.62 -7.96
C GLU A 86 5.21 -2.50 -7.23
N GLN A 87 6.43 -2.02 -6.99
CA GLN A 87 7.46 -2.73 -6.24
C GLN A 87 7.84 -1.96 -4.98
N TRP A 88 7.94 -2.69 -3.87
CA TRP A 88 8.43 -2.14 -2.62
C TRP A 88 9.96 -2.13 -2.58
N VAL A 89 10.52 -1.04 -2.06
CA VAL A 89 11.96 -0.85 -1.86
C VAL A 89 12.17 -0.32 -0.46
N HIS A 90 12.98 -1.00 0.34
CA HIS A 90 13.40 -0.48 1.64
C HIS A 90 14.36 0.69 1.44
N LEU A 91 14.13 1.79 2.15
CA LEU A 91 15.00 2.95 2.11
C LEU A 91 15.81 3.04 3.40
N GLU A 92 17.14 3.03 3.27
CA GLU A 92 18.01 3.36 4.39
C GLU A 92 17.83 4.85 4.74
N THR A 93 17.56 5.12 6.02
CA THR A 93 17.40 6.48 6.51
C THR A 93 18.19 6.68 7.80
N VAL A 94 18.65 7.91 8.03
CA VAL A 94 19.38 8.27 9.26
C VAL A 94 18.46 9.10 10.12
N GLY A 95 18.27 8.67 11.37
CA GLY A 95 17.52 9.44 12.38
C GLY A 95 16.01 9.47 12.16
N SER A 96 15.44 8.55 11.38
CA SER A 96 13.98 8.39 11.30
C SER A 96 13.47 7.83 12.63
N PRO A 97 12.68 8.58 13.41
CA PRO A 97 12.18 8.07 14.68
C PRO A 97 10.95 7.19 14.46
N ALA A 98 10.82 6.14 15.28
CA ALA A 98 9.63 5.30 15.31
C ALA A 98 8.37 6.13 15.59
N ARG A 99 7.35 6.02 14.72
CA ARG A 99 6.08 6.77 14.85
C ARG A 99 4.88 5.92 14.42
N ALA A 100 3.75 6.12 15.08
CA ALA A 100 2.45 5.55 14.70
C ALA A 100 1.30 6.49 15.08
N HIS A 101 0.10 6.18 14.57
CA HIS A 101 -1.19 6.83 14.85
C HIS A 101 -1.37 8.17 14.14
N HIS A 102 -1.38 9.30 14.87
CA HIS A 102 -1.69 10.64 14.34
C HIS A 102 -0.47 11.28 13.68
N CYS A 103 0.19 10.54 12.80
CA CYS A 103 1.30 11.02 12.00
C CYS A 103 0.81 11.41 10.60
N GLY A 104 1.15 12.64 10.17
CA GLY A 104 0.90 13.12 8.82
C GLY A 104 2.19 13.13 8.00
N ALA A 105 2.06 12.99 6.68
CA ALA A 105 3.14 13.29 5.75
C ALA A 105 2.85 14.60 5.01
N VAL A 106 3.92 15.28 4.62
CA VAL A 106 3.90 16.28 3.56
C VAL A 106 4.75 15.71 2.43
N CYS A 107 4.17 15.68 1.24
CA CYS A 107 4.78 15.14 0.03
C CYS A 107 4.58 16.14 -1.12
#